data_AF-A0A3R9H875-F1
#
_entry.id   AF-A0A3R9H875-F1
#
_cell.length_a   1.000
_cell.length_b   1.000
_cell.length_c   1.000
_cell.angle_alpha   90.00
_cell.angle_beta   90.00
_cell.angle_gamma   90.00
#
_symmetry.space_group_name_H-M   'P 1'
#
loop_
_entity.id
_entity.type
_entity.pdbx_description
1 polymer ?
#
loop_
_entity_poly.entity_id
_entity_poly.type
_entity_poly.pdbx_seq_one_letter_code
_entity_poly.pdbx_strand_id
1 'polypeptide(L)'
;MNKTIPTEFVESYLSGERNSFAGFVSVDEHSKSLTTLPEIVEGNRLDYPNTPFDLEKTKTYAKISFFLDEADKLDIPFGELDNASYPFTGRGFTGSKNIILPEYKLMEERNFMDGDLITIFESKRGNPIRQYKYIENKGWKLIK
;
A
#
# COMPACT_ATOMS: atom_id res chain seq x y z
N MET A 1 -4.19 -8.49 -1.45
CA MET A 1 -2.97 -7.66 -1.43
C MET A 1 -3.31 -6.24 -1.00
N ASN A 2 -2.37 -5.53 -0.41
CA ASN A 2 -2.51 -4.15 0.04
C ASN A 2 -1.37 -3.27 -0.46
N LYS A 3 -1.72 -2.06 -0.89
CA LYS A 3 -0.77 -0.97 -1.11
C LYS A 3 -1.10 0.19 -0.19
N THR A 4 -0.18 0.55 0.70
CA THR A 4 -0.31 1.78 1.50
C THR A 4 0.03 2.99 0.63
N ILE A 5 -0.83 4.01 0.67
CA ILE A 5 -0.64 5.28 -0.02
C ILE A 5 -0.93 6.46 0.93
N PRO A 6 -0.31 7.62 0.70
CA PRO A 6 -0.74 8.89 1.31
C PRO A 6 -2.18 9.22 0.95
N THR A 7 -2.93 9.74 1.92
CA THR A 7 -4.36 10.02 1.75
C THR A 7 -4.61 11.10 0.69
N GLU A 8 -3.68 12.04 0.50
CA GLU A 8 -3.81 13.11 -0.51
C GLU A 8 -3.90 12.58 -1.95
N PHE A 9 -3.42 11.36 -2.22
CA PHE A 9 -3.53 10.75 -3.54
C PHE A 9 -4.87 10.06 -3.80
N VAL A 10 -5.70 9.85 -2.78
CA VAL A 10 -6.98 9.14 -2.94
C VAL A 10 -7.86 9.83 -3.98
N GLU A 11 -7.98 11.15 -3.93
CA GLU A 11 -8.86 11.89 -4.85
C GLU A 11 -8.47 11.69 -6.32
N SER A 12 -7.16 11.64 -6.63
CA SER A 12 -6.69 11.38 -7.99
C SER A 12 -7.13 10.00 -8.53
N TYR A 13 -7.26 9.00 -7.65
CA TYR A 13 -7.81 7.70 -8.04
C TYR A 13 -9.34 7.73 -8.16
N LEU A 14 -10.03 8.44 -7.27
CA LEU A 14 -11.48 8.55 -7.27
C LEU A 14 -12.00 9.30 -8.51
N SER A 15 -11.28 10.36 -8.93
CA SER A 15 -11.61 11.18 -10.10
C SER A 15 -11.27 10.52 -11.43
N GLY A 16 -10.42 9.49 -11.41
CA GLY A 16 -9.89 8.85 -12.62
C GLY A 16 -8.70 9.58 -13.26
N GLU A 17 -8.10 10.57 -12.58
CA GLU A 17 -6.80 11.13 -12.97
C GLU A 17 -5.70 10.05 -12.94
N ARG A 18 -5.75 9.16 -11.95
CA ARG A 18 -4.93 7.95 -11.84
C ARG A 18 -5.82 6.71 -11.92
N ASN A 19 -5.59 5.87 -12.91
CA ASN A 19 -6.39 4.65 -13.15
C ASN A 19 -5.62 3.34 -12.90
N SER A 20 -4.32 3.44 -12.59
CA SER A 20 -3.42 2.33 -12.34
C SER A 20 -2.53 2.60 -11.13
N PHE A 21 -1.94 1.55 -10.57
CA PHE A 21 -0.91 1.64 -9.54
C PHE A 21 0.12 0.51 -9.71
N ALA A 22 1.35 0.72 -9.22
CA ALA A 22 2.45 -0.25 -9.29
C ALA A 22 3.32 -0.21 -8.02
N GLY A 23 4.43 -0.97 -8.00
CA GLY A 23 5.45 -0.93 -6.95
C GLY A 23 5.18 -1.88 -5.80
N PHE A 24 5.75 -1.58 -4.63
CA PHE A 24 5.70 -2.48 -3.47
C PHE A 24 4.29 -2.60 -2.87
N VAL A 25 3.96 -3.83 -2.48
CA VAL A 25 2.69 -4.25 -1.90
C VAL A 25 2.92 -5.32 -0.84
N SER A 26 1.98 -5.49 0.08
CA SER A 26 2.02 -6.53 1.11
C SER A 26 0.79 -7.42 1.04
N VAL A 27 0.92 -8.67 1.50
CA VAL A 27 -0.22 -9.57 1.68
C VAL A 27 -1.10 -9.00 2.80
N ASP A 28 -2.42 -9.02 2.61
CA ASP A 28 -3.35 -8.45 3.59
C ASP A 28 -3.25 -9.15 4.93
N GLU A 29 -3.27 -10.48 4.94
CA GLU A 29 -3.16 -11.29 6.15
C GLU A 29 -1.86 -11.02 6.93
N HIS A 30 -0.73 -10.87 6.23
CA HIS A 30 0.56 -10.59 6.88
C HIS A 30 0.61 -9.16 7.47
N SER A 31 -0.03 -8.20 6.81
CA SER A 31 -0.02 -6.78 7.21
C SER A 31 -1.21 -6.37 8.09
N LYS A 32 -2.10 -7.30 8.42
CA LYS A 32 -3.36 -7.05 9.15
C LYS A 32 -3.13 -6.55 10.58
N SER A 33 -2.02 -6.97 11.21
CA SER A 33 -1.63 -6.51 12.56
C SER A 33 -1.10 -5.08 12.58
N LEU A 34 -0.73 -4.52 11.42
CA LEU A 34 -0.25 -3.14 11.33
C LEU A 34 -1.45 -2.19 11.23
N THR A 35 -1.68 -1.43 12.29
CA THR A 35 -2.87 -0.59 12.41
C THR A 35 -2.52 0.88 12.51
N THR A 36 -1.51 1.24 13.29
CA THR A 36 -1.08 2.63 13.47
C THR A 36 -0.16 3.08 12.34
N LEU A 37 -0.07 4.39 12.11
CA LEU A 37 0.84 4.94 11.10
C LEU A 37 2.31 4.55 11.37
N PRO A 38 2.85 4.62 12.60
CA PRO A 38 4.22 4.16 12.88
C PRO A 38 4.45 2.69 12.51
N GLU A 39 3.54 1.79 12.87
CA GLU A 39 3.62 0.37 12.49
C GLU A 39 3.57 0.18 10.98
N ILE A 40 2.71 0.93 10.29
CA ILE A 40 2.57 0.87 8.83
C ILE A 40 3.83 1.37 8.13
N VAL A 41 4.41 2.48 8.60
CA VAL A 41 5.65 3.05 8.06
C VAL A 41 6.82 2.12 8.34
N GLU A 42 6.95 1.61 9.56
CA GLU A 42 8.02 0.69 9.90
C GLU A 42 7.88 -0.65 9.17
N GLY A 43 6.72 -1.31 9.24
CA GLY A 43 6.53 -2.65 8.68
C GLY A 43 6.69 -2.68 7.16
N ASN A 44 6.14 -1.69 6.46
CA ASN A 44 6.26 -1.57 5.01
C ASN A 44 7.49 -0.74 4.58
N ARG A 45 8.36 -0.34 5.52
CA ARG A 45 9.57 0.48 5.30
C ARG A 45 9.31 1.70 4.40
N LEU A 46 8.29 2.47 4.75
CA LEU A 46 7.90 3.71 4.07
C LEU A 46 8.68 4.94 4.56
N ASP A 47 9.74 4.73 5.33
CA ASP A 47 10.69 5.72 5.86
C ASP A 47 11.82 6.07 4.86
N TYR A 48 11.55 5.95 3.56
CA TYR A 48 12.50 6.30 2.50
C TYR A 48 12.72 7.81 2.38
N PRO A 49 13.85 8.27 1.80
CA PRO A 49 14.11 9.70 1.61
C PRO A 49 12.96 10.40 0.86
N ASN A 50 12.51 11.54 1.38
CA ASN A 50 11.36 12.30 0.86
C ASN A 50 10.01 11.59 0.95
N THR A 51 9.87 10.63 1.87
CA THR A 51 8.56 10.06 2.16
C THR A 51 7.54 11.15 2.52
N PRO A 52 6.31 11.09 1.98
CA PRO A 52 5.22 12.00 2.34
C PRO A 52 4.65 11.74 3.74
N PHE A 53 5.04 10.64 4.39
CA PHE A 53 4.58 10.29 5.73
C PHE A 53 5.40 11.01 6.80
N ASP A 54 4.75 11.95 7.51
CA ASP A 54 5.28 12.58 8.73
C ASP A 54 4.55 11.96 9.93
N LEU A 55 5.26 11.21 10.77
CA LEU A 55 4.65 10.46 11.88
C LEU A 55 3.91 11.34 12.89
N GLU A 56 4.28 12.62 13.01
CA GLU A 56 3.66 13.56 13.94
C GLU A 56 2.47 14.28 13.29
N LYS A 57 2.60 14.64 12.00
CA LYS A 57 1.62 15.47 11.30
C LYS A 57 0.56 14.67 10.54
N THR A 58 0.92 13.53 9.94
CA THR A 58 0.02 12.75 9.09
C THR A 58 -1.10 12.12 9.94
N LYS A 59 -2.33 12.60 9.75
CA LYS A 59 -3.50 12.16 10.53
C LYS A 59 -4.25 10.98 9.95
N THR A 60 -4.01 10.68 8.67
CA THR A 60 -4.64 9.58 7.96
C THR A 60 -3.68 8.94 6.97
N TYR A 61 -3.89 7.66 6.68
CA TYR A 61 -3.29 6.95 5.56
C TYR A 61 -4.37 6.16 4.83
N ALA A 62 -4.10 5.75 3.59
CA ALA A 62 -5.03 4.89 2.84
C ALA A 62 -4.37 3.59 2.41
N LYS A 63 -5.18 2.53 2.27
CA LYS A 63 -4.77 1.26 1.66
C LYS A 63 -5.63 1.03 0.42
N ILE A 64 -4.97 0.71 -0.71
CA ILE A 64 -5.60 0.07 -1.87
C ILE A 64 -5.57 -1.44 -1.60
N SER A 65 -6.72 -2.07 -1.44
CA SER A 65 -6.85 -3.51 -1.23
C SER A 65 -7.43 -4.17 -2.47
N PHE A 66 -6.76 -5.21 -2.96
CA PHE A 66 -7.09 -5.84 -4.24
C PHE A 66 -6.78 -7.34 -4.22
N PHE A 67 -7.47 -8.10 -5.05
CA PHE A 67 -7.14 -9.50 -5.31
C PHE A 67 -6.11 -9.60 -6.43
N LEU A 68 -5.19 -10.56 -6.28
CA LEU A 68 -4.19 -10.90 -7.27
C LEU A 68 -4.24 -12.42 -7.45
N ASP A 69 -4.83 -12.86 -8.54
CA ASP A 69 -5.05 -14.28 -8.82
C ASP A 69 -3.84 -14.93 -9.53
N GLU A 70 -2.95 -14.11 -10.11
CA GLU A 70 -1.78 -14.56 -10.86
C GLU A 70 -0.49 -14.22 -10.09
N ALA A 71 0.18 -15.25 -9.58
CA ALA A 71 1.46 -15.13 -8.89
C ALA A 71 2.56 -14.54 -9.77
N ASP A 72 2.52 -14.79 -11.08
CA ASP A 72 3.55 -14.35 -12.05
C ASP A 72 3.60 -12.82 -12.24
N LYS A 73 2.57 -12.09 -11.75
CA LYS A 73 2.54 -10.63 -11.72
C LYS A 73 3.23 -10.03 -10.49
N LEU A 74 3.73 -10.89 -9.61
CA LEU A 74 4.38 -10.55 -8.35
C LEU A 74 5.83 -11.00 -8.38
N ASP A 75 6.74 -10.07 -8.08
CA ASP A 75 8.15 -10.40 -7.88
C ASP A 75 8.48 -10.38 -6.40
N ILE A 76 9.33 -11.34 -6.01
CA ILE A 76 9.99 -11.32 -4.70
C ILE A 76 11.38 -10.72 -4.95
N PRO A 77 11.60 -9.46 -4.56
CA PRO A 77 12.85 -8.75 -4.85
C PRO A 77 14.07 -9.44 -4.22
N PHE A 78 14.86 -10.13 -5.04
CA PHE A 78 16.17 -10.69 -4.70
C PHE A 78 17.27 -10.06 -5.57
N GLY A 79 18.36 -9.57 -4.98
CA GLY A 79 19.46 -8.96 -5.75
C GLY A 79 20.45 -8.16 -4.91
N GLU A 80 21.50 -7.62 -5.56
CA GLU A 80 22.41 -6.68 -4.90
C GLU A 80 21.68 -5.36 -4.58
N LEU A 81 21.95 -4.83 -3.38
CA LEU A 81 21.49 -3.51 -2.98
C LEU A 81 22.16 -2.47 -3.88
N ASP A 82 21.43 -1.92 -4.85
CA ASP A 82 21.81 -0.61 -5.35
C ASP A 82 21.70 0.39 -4.18
N ASN A 83 22.54 1.42 -4.15
CA ASN A 83 22.75 2.34 -3.02
C ASN A 83 21.52 3.22 -2.67
N ALA A 84 20.34 2.86 -3.18
CA ALA A 84 19.03 3.44 -2.97
C ALA A 84 18.03 2.25 -3.02
N SER A 85 17.03 2.06 -2.18
CA SER A 85 16.38 2.85 -1.16
C SER A 85 15.39 1.89 -0.48
N TYR A 86 15.09 2.11 0.78
CA TYR A 86 14.00 1.41 1.48
C TYR A 86 12.70 1.42 0.64
N PRO A 87 11.89 0.33 0.62
CA PRO A 87 11.89 -0.82 1.53
C PRO A 87 12.86 -1.97 1.17
N PHE A 88 13.45 -1.93 -0.03
CA PHE A 88 14.19 -3.02 -0.67
C PHE A 88 15.40 -3.47 0.14
N THR A 89 15.40 -4.74 0.57
CA THR A 89 16.59 -5.37 1.19
C THR A 89 17.35 -6.29 0.24
N GLY A 90 16.74 -6.63 -0.91
CA GLY A 90 17.23 -7.67 -1.82
C GLY A 90 17.16 -9.09 -1.25
N ARG A 91 16.41 -9.32 -0.15
CA ARG A 91 16.36 -10.60 0.58
C ARG A 91 14.95 -11.18 0.69
N GLY A 92 13.97 -10.64 -0.03
CA GLY A 92 12.57 -11.11 -0.01
C GLY A 92 11.74 -10.72 1.23
N PHE A 93 12.30 -9.93 2.14
CA PHE A 93 11.61 -9.37 3.31
C PHE A 93 11.87 -7.87 3.42
N THR A 94 10.95 -7.14 4.04
CA THR A 94 11.15 -5.73 4.34
C THR A 94 12.30 -5.57 5.34
N GLY A 95 13.09 -4.50 5.20
CA GLY A 95 14.24 -4.24 6.07
C GLY A 95 13.85 -3.66 7.43
N SER A 96 12.69 -4.01 7.96
CA SER A 96 12.23 -3.51 9.25
C SER A 96 13.02 -4.13 10.40
N LYS A 97 13.23 -3.34 11.46
CA LYS A 97 14.02 -3.74 12.62
C LYS A 97 13.20 -4.64 13.56
N ASN A 98 11.90 -4.37 13.67
CA ASN A 98 11.05 -5.03 14.66
C ASN A 98 9.92 -5.87 14.03
N ILE A 99 9.69 -5.76 12.72
CA ILE A 99 8.56 -6.39 12.02
C ILE A 99 9.08 -7.19 10.84
N ILE A 100 8.78 -8.49 10.77
CA ILE A 100 9.12 -9.32 9.61
C ILE A 100 7.91 -9.35 8.68
N LEU A 101 8.04 -8.72 7.52
CA LEU A 101 7.04 -8.81 6.45
C LEU A 101 7.69 -9.28 5.16
N PRO A 102 7.09 -10.23 4.45
CA PRO A 102 7.50 -10.53 3.08
C PRO A 102 7.38 -9.28 2.21
N GLU A 103 8.38 -9.06 1.36
CA GLU A 103 8.37 -7.96 0.40
C GLU A 103 7.88 -8.48 -0.95
N TYR A 104 6.93 -7.78 -1.54
CA TYR A 104 6.43 -8.08 -2.87
C TYR A 104 6.36 -6.82 -3.71
N LYS A 105 6.61 -6.95 -5.00
CA LYS A 105 6.52 -5.85 -5.96
C LYS A 105 5.65 -6.26 -7.14
N LEU A 106 4.73 -5.38 -7.53
CA LEU A 106 4.03 -5.52 -8.81
C LEU A 106 5.02 -5.25 -9.95
N MET A 107 5.14 -6.19 -10.87
CA MET A 107 6.06 -6.10 -12.01
C MET A 107 5.60 -5.12 -13.08
N GLU A 108 4.29 -4.92 -13.18
CA GLU A 108 3.65 -4.00 -14.12
C GLU A 108 2.64 -3.12 -13.38
N GLU A 109 2.23 -2.04 -14.04
CA GLU A 109 1.09 -1.25 -13.59
C GLU A 109 -0.19 -2.09 -13.64
N ARG A 110 -0.95 -2.08 -12.54
CA ARG A 110 -2.24 -2.76 -12.44
C ARG A 110 -3.36 -1.73 -12.47
N ASN A 111 -4.29 -1.90 -13.41
CA ASN A 111 -5.56 -1.17 -13.42
C ASN A 111 -6.51 -1.67 -12.34
N PHE A 112 -7.47 -0.85 -11.93
CA PHE A 112 -8.51 -1.29 -10.98
C PHE A 112 -9.48 -2.28 -11.60
N MET A 113 -9.89 -3.27 -10.81
CA MET A 113 -10.84 -4.32 -11.16
C MET A 113 -12.06 -4.26 -10.24
N ASP A 114 -13.19 -4.83 -10.68
CA ASP A 114 -14.39 -4.90 -9.85
C ASP A 114 -14.07 -5.53 -8.49
N GLY A 115 -14.47 -4.86 -7.42
CA GLY A 115 -14.21 -5.34 -6.06
C GLY A 115 -13.00 -4.74 -5.37
N ASP A 116 -12.08 -4.09 -6.09
CA ASP A 116 -10.97 -3.39 -5.47
C ASP A 116 -11.47 -2.30 -4.50
N LEU A 117 -10.73 -2.09 -3.41
CA LEU A 117 -11.11 -1.16 -2.35
C LEU A 117 -10.05 -0.09 -2.15
N ILE A 118 -10.48 1.14 -1.85
CA ILE A 118 -9.66 2.16 -1.21
C ILE A 118 -10.25 2.43 0.16
N THR A 119 -9.47 2.21 1.22
CA THR A 119 -9.89 2.48 2.60
C THR A 119 -8.99 3.53 3.22
N ILE A 120 -9.57 4.59 3.77
CA ILE A 120 -8.86 5.63 4.54
C ILE A 120 -8.97 5.30 6.02
N PHE A 121 -7.84 5.32 6.72
CA PHE A 121 -7.72 5.03 8.14
C PHE A 121 -7.19 6.24 8.91
N GLU A 122 -7.58 6.40 10.16
CA GLU A 122 -6.92 7.35 11.07
C GLU A 122 -5.59 6.79 11.58
N SER A 123 -4.58 7.65 11.68
CA SER A 123 -3.19 7.24 11.94
C SER A 123 -2.92 6.71 13.35
N LYS A 124 -3.73 7.06 14.36
CA LYS A 124 -3.41 6.78 15.77
C LYS A 124 -3.80 5.39 16.22
N ARG A 125 -4.94 4.86 15.76
CA ARG A 125 -5.40 3.51 16.11
C ARG A 125 -5.76 2.67 14.88
N GLY A 126 -5.63 3.20 13.67
CA GLY A 126 -5.92 2.46 12.44
C GLY A 126 -7.40 2.20 12.21
N ASN A 127 -8.30 2.99 12.80
CA ASN A 127 -9.74 2.81 12.54
C ASN A 127 -10.09 3.28 11.12
N PRO A 128 -10.88 2.51 10.35
CA PRO A 128 -11.34 2.93 9.03
C PRO A 128 -12.32 4.10 9.15
N ILE A 129 -12.04 5.20 8.46
CA ILE A 129 -12.86 6.42 8.40
C ILE A 129 -13.81 6.38 7.21
N ARG A 130 -13.30 6.01 6.03
CA ARG A 130 -14.06 5.92 4.76
C ARG A 130 -13.58 4.74 3.94
N GLN A 131 -14.48 4.17 3.16
CA GLN A 131 -14.16 3.10 2.23
C GLN A 131 -14.89 3.27 0.89
N TYR A 132 -14.15 3.08 -0.18
CA TYR A 132 -14.64 3.11 -1.55
C TYR A 132 -14.45 1.74 -2.18
N LYS A 133 -15.41 1.32 -3.00
CA LYS A 133 -15.34 0.12 -3.82
C LYS A 133 -15.35 0.50 -5.28
N TYR A 134 -14.42 -0.04 -6.05
CA TYR A 134 -14.43 0.08 -7.49
C TYR A 134 -15.50 -0.85 -8.07
N ILE A 135 -16.38 -0.30 -8.89
CA ILE A 135 -17.40 -1.05 -9.61
C ILE A 135 -17.14 -0.87 -11.11
N GLU A 136 -16.96 -1.98 -11.82
CA GLU A 136 -16.68 -1.96 -13.26
C GLU A 136 -17.77 -1.16 -13.99
N ASN A 137 -17.36 -0.30 -14.94
CA ASN A 137 -18.22 0.63 -15.69
C ASN A 137 -18.93 1.72 -14.87
N LYS A 138 -18.83 1.73 -13.53
CA LYS A 138 -19.47 2.73 -12.65
C LYS A 138 -18.46 3.56 -11.84
N GLY A 139 -17.19 3.18 -11.86
CA GLY A 139 -16.10 3.82 -11.12
C GLY A 139 -16.21 3.59 -9.61
N TRP A 140 -15.57 4.46 -8.83
CA TRP A 140 -15.55 4.36 -7.38
C TRP A 140 -16.89 4.75 -6.75
N LYS A 141 -17.34 3.95 -5.78
CA LYS A 141 -18.51 4.24 -4.94
C LYS A 141 -18.12 4.21 -3.47
N LEU A 142 -18.54 5.23 -2.73
CA LEU A 142 -18.45 5.25 -1.28
C LEU A 142 -19.37 4.15 -0.72
N ILE A 143 -18.82 3.29 0.14
CA ILE A 143 -19.56 2.18 0.78
C ILE A 143 -19.51 2.23 2.31
N LYS A 144 -18.65 3.07 2.89
CA LYS A 144 -18.58 3.34 4.33
C LYS A 144 -18.00 4.73 4.56
#